data_AF-A0A2S2P7N6-F1
#
_entry.id   AF-A0A2S2P7N6-F1
#
_cell.length_a   1.000
_cell.length_b   1.000
_cell.length_c   1.000
_cell.angle_alpha   90.00
_cell.angle_beta   90.00
_cell.angle_gamma   90.00
#
_symmetry.space_group_name_H-M   'P 1'
#
loop_
_entity.id
_entity.type
_entity.pdbx_description
1 polymer ?
#
loop_
_entity_poly.entity_id
_entity_poly.type
_entity_poly.pdbx_seq_one_letter_code
_entity_poly.pdbx_strand_id
1 'polypeptide(L)'
;MSYRRLKDNKIYCRLKKQYEKTIPVPRCINVAVVGLSGTEKEKGAVGVGKSCLCNRFMKLSSDDFKDDHISLLSNSDFSGRVVNNDNFLYWGDVIKTSEEGTDYMFRVIEQTEFIDDSTFEPFNGVKMDPYIKRCVATKIESPEKLMYICRSQLGIYNLKFVILNI
;
A
#
# COMPACT_ATOMS: atom_id res chain seq x y z
N MET A 1 21.22 23.45 -35.08
CA MET A 1 20.20 24.22 -34.33
C MET A 1 20.26 23.81 -32.86
N SER A 2 20.37 24.74 -31.92
CA SER A 2 20.55 24.44 -30.49
C SER A 2 19.25 23.91 -29.86
N TYR A 3 19.36 22.83 -29.07
CA TYR A 3 18.27 22.15 -28.34
C TYR A 3 17.40 23.11 -27.49
N ARG A 4 17.97 24.25 -27.04
CA ARG A 4 17.23 25.27 -26.29
C ARG A 4 16.17 25.98 -27.14
N ARG A 5 16.45 26.23 -28.43
CA ARG A 5 15.53 26.91 -29.35
C ARG A 5 14.28 26.09 -29.70
N LEU A 6 14.33 24.76 -29.53
CA LEU A 6 13.19 23.87 -29.76
C LEU A 6 12.13 23.95 -28.66
N LYS A 7 12.52 24.18 -27.38
CA LYS A 7 11.59 24.30 -26.26
C LYS A 7 10.78 25.60 -26.25
N ASP A 8 11.33 26.67 -26.83
CA ASP A 8 10.63 27.96 -26.95
C ASP A 8 9.71 28.02 -28.18
N ASN A 9 9.73 26.98 -29.01
CA ASN A 9 8.87 26.91 -30.19
C ASN A 9 7.42 26.61 -29.76
N LYS A 10 6.52 27.56 -30.01
CA LYS A 10 5.08 27.43 -29.71
C LYS A 10 4.45 26.17 -30.30
N ILE A 11 4.94 25.68 -31.45
CA ILE A 11 4.46 24.43 -32.07
C ILE A 11 4.89 23.22 -31.23
N TYR A 12 6.14 23.18 -30.77
CA TYR A 12 6.64 22.12 -29.88
C TYR A 12 5.86 22.09 -28.56
N CYS A 13 5.60 23.26 -27.95
CA CYS A 13 4.78 23.34 -26.74
C CYS A 13 3.33 22.91 -26.97
N ARG A 14 2.75 23.22 -28.14
CA ARG A 14 1.38 22.81 -28.50
C ARG A 14 1.30 21.30 -28.75
N LEU A 15 2.26 20.74 -29.48
CA LEU A 15 2.36 19.29 -29.73
C LEU A 15 2.61 18.53 -28.43
N LYS A 16 3.47 19.02 -27.54
CA LYS A 16 3.70 18.42 -26.21
C LYS A 16 2.45 18.47 -25.33
N LYS A 17 1.75 19.62 -25.28
CA LYS A 17 0.46 19.73 -24.56
C LYS A 17 -0.63 18.85 -25.17
N GLN A 18 -0.61 18.63 -26.49
CA GLN A 18 -1.57 17.76 -27.17
C GLN A 18 -1.24 16.28 -26.91
N TYR A 19 0.04 15.92 -26.86
CA TYR A 19 0.53 14.59 -26.50
C TYR A 19 0.31 14.25 -25.01
N GLU A 20 0.52 15.22 -24.11
CA GLU A 20 0.20 15.10 -22.68
C GLU A 20 -1.32 15.04 -22.44
N LYS A 21 -2.13 15.73 -23.27
CA LYS A 21 -3.61 15.60 -23.24
C LYS A 21 -4.14 14.26 -23.75
N THR A 22 -3.34 13.49 -24.48
CA THR A 22 -3.76 12.21 -25.07
C THR A 22 -3.40 10.99 -24.23
N ILE A 23 -2.66 11.13 -23.13
CA ILE A 23 -2.44 10.02 -22.20
C ILE A 23 -3.68 9.94 -21.30
N PRO A 24 -4.55 8.93 -21.47
CA PRO A 24 -5.70 8.77 -20.59
C PRO A 24 -5.15 8.52 -19.19
N VAL A 25 -5.47 9.39 -18.24
CA VAL A 25 -5.13 9.12 -16.84
C VAL A 25 -5.90 7.86 -16.45
N PRO A 26 -5.23 6.78 -16.00
CA PRO A 26 -5.90 5.54 -15.65
C PRO A 26 -7.00 5.79 -14.61
N ARG A 27 -8.15 5.12 -14.76
CA ARG A 27 -9.22 5.22 -13.77
C ARG A 27 -8.70 4.69 -12.43
N CYS A 28 -8.79 5.51 -11.38
CA CYS A 28 -8.34 5.14 -10.04
C CYS A 28 -9.41 4.34 -9.30
N ILE A 29 -9.04 3.18 -8.78
CA ILE A 29 -9.90 2.30 -7.98
C ILE A 29 -9.23 2.06 -6.63
N ASN A 30 -9.93 2.38 -5.55
CA ASN A 30 -9.47 2.05 -4.20
C ASN A 30 -10.03 0.68 -3.81
N VAL A 31 -9.18 -0.24 -3.38
CA VAL A 31 -9.54 -1.61 -3.00
C VAL A 31 -9.12 -1.85 -1.57
N ALA A 32 -10.08 -2.22 -0.72
CA ALA A 32 -9.82 -2.69 0.63
C ALA A 32 -10.01 -4.21 0.72
N VAL A 33 -8.94 -4.92 1.05
CA VAL A 33 -8.98 -6.36 1.29
C VAL A 33 -9.31 -6.61 2.76
N VAL A 34 -10.39 -7.33 3.00
CA VAL A 34 -10.92 -7.66 4.33
C VAL A 34 -11.09 -9.16 4.47
N GLY A 35 -11.11 -9.66 5.70
CA GLY A 35 -11.27 -11.08 6.01
C GLY A 35 -10.92 -11.34 7.47
N LEU A 36 -10.93 -12.60 7.93
CA LEU A 36 -10.60 -12.89 9.33
C LEU A 36 -9.22 -12.31 9.70
N SER A 37 -9.20 -11.54 10.79
CA SER A 37 -8.03 -10.91 11.41
C SER A 37 -8.28 -10.87 12.92
N GLY A 38 -7.18 -10.82 13.68
CA GLY A 38 -7.22 -10.90 15.13
C GLY A 38 -6.00 -11.64 15.67
N THR A 39 -6.09 -12.03 16.92
CA THR A 39 -5.10 -12.83 17.65
C THR A 39 -4.90 -14.21 17.03
N GLU A 40 -3.83 -14.91 17.41
CA GLU A 40 -3.59 -16.30 17.00
C GLU A 40 -4.75 -17.23 17.41
N LYS A 41 -5.41 -16.94 18.54
CA LYS A 41 -6.60 -17.69 18.99
C LYS A 41 -7.77 -17.56 18.01
N GLU A 42 -7.91 -16.42 17.35
CA GLU A 42 -9.04 -16.12 16.45
C GLU A 42 -8.75 -16.56 15.02
N LYS A 43 -7.56 -16.23 14.48
CA LYS A 43 -7.20 -16.50 13.07
C LYS A 43 -6.32 -17.72 12.85
N GLY A 44 -5.84 -18.35 13.92
CA GLY A 44 -4.77 -19.36 13.87
C GLY A 44 -3.38 -18.77 13.60
N ALA A 45 -2.35 -19.62 13.66
CA ALA A 45 -0.95 -19.20 13.48
C ALA A 45 -0.69 -18.56 12.11
N VAL A 46 -1.37 -19.03 11.06
CA VAL A 46 -1.09 -18.67 9.65
C VAL A 46 -2.02 -17.56 9.12
N GLY A 47 -3.21 -17.39 9.69
CA GLY A 47 -4.24 -16.49 9.15
C GLY A 47 -4.82 -16.96 7.81
N VAL A 48 -5.67 -16.12 7.19
CA VAL A 48 -6.45 -16.48 5.99
C VAL A 48 -5.83 -16.06 4.65
N GLY A 49 -4.59 -15.54 4.64
CA GLY A 49 -3.85 -15.25 3.40
C GLY A 49 -4.10 -13.90 2.72
N LYS A 50 -4.71 -12.92 3.41
CA LYS A 50 -4.96 -11.56 2.87
C LYS A 50 -3.68 -10.88 2.38
N SER A 51 -2.63 -10.90 3.19
CA SER A 51 -1.35 -10.31 2.84
C SER A 51 -0.72 -10.98 1.62
N CYS A 52 -0.81 -12.31 1.52
CA CYS A 52 -0.33 -13.05 0.35
C CYS A 52 -1.11 -12.66 -0.92
N LEU A 53 -2.43 -12.51 -0.82
CA LEU A 53 -3.27 -12.06 -1.93
C LEU A 53 -2.86 -10.64 -2.39
N CYS A 54 -2.69 -9.71 -1.45
CA CYS A 54 -2.27 -8.34 -1.76
C CYS A 54 -0.87 -8.33 -2.39
N ASN A 55 0.10 -9.02 -1.79
CA ASN A 55 1.47 -9.14 -2.30
C ASN A 55 1.50 -9.65 -3.74
N ARG A 56 0.74 -10.72 -4.01
CA ARG A 56 0.61 -11.31 -5.35
C ARG A 56 -0.08 -10.36 -6.32
N PHE A 57 -1.09 -9.63 -5.88
CA PHE A 57 -1.76 -8.65 -6.74
C PHE A 57 -0.82 -7.49 -7.12
N MET A 58 0.00 -7.02 -6.18
CA MET A 58 0.95 -5.93 -6.42
C MET A 58 2.10 -6.33 -7.35
N LYS A 59 2.51 -7.60 -7.35
CA LYS A 59 3.69 -8.08 -8.09
C LYS A 59 3.32 -8.80 -9.37
N LEU A 60 4.04 -8.48 -10.45
CA LEU A 60 3.90 -9.17 -11.73
C LEU A 60 4.81 -10.41 -11.82
N SER A 61 5.94 -10.41 -11.12
CA SER A 61 6.88 -11.54 -11.05
C SER A 61 6.60 -12.46 -9.87
N SER A 62 6.83 -13.77 -10.04
CA SER A 62 6.79 -14.76 -8.96
C SER A 62 7.90 -14.58 -7.93
N ASP A 63 9.06 -14.12 -8.38
CA ASP A 63 10.30 -14.15 -7.59
C ASP A 63 10.30 -13.08 -6.49
N ASP A 64 9.41 -12.11 -6.62
CA ASP A 64 9.23 -11.06 -5.62
C ASP A 64 8.26 -11.48 -4.50
N PHE A 65 7.54 -12.61 -4.63
CA PHE A 65 6.55 -13.02 -3.64
C PHE A 65 7.18 -13.30 -2.27
N LYS A 66 6.51 -12.86 -1.20
CA LYS A 66 6.90 -13.14 0.18
C LYS A 66 5.72 -13.83 0.86
N ASP A 67 5.99 -14.94 1.54
CA ASP A 67 5.02 -15.76 2.25
C ASP A 67 4.94 -15.41 3.74
N ASP A 68 6.04 -14.95 4.34
CA ASP A 68 6.04 -14.42 5.72
C ASP A 68 5.57 -12.95 5.76
N HIS A 69 4.41 -12.74 6.37
CA HIS A 69 3.79 -11.44 6.55
C HIS A 69 3.41 -11.20 8.01
N ILE A 70 3.62 -9.96 8.45
CA ILE A 70 3.52 -9.56 9.85
C ILE A 70 2.09 -9.55 10.39
N SER A 71 1.92 -10.13 11.58
CA SER A 71 0.80 -9.83 12.47
C SER A 71 1.21 -9.57 13.92
N LEU A 72 2.48 -9.83 14.27
CA LEU A 72 3.09 -9.55 15.56
C LEU A 72 4.13 -8.44 15.38
N LEU A 73 4.03 -7.36 16.14
CA LEU A 73 4.86 -6.18 16.01
C LEU A 73 5.31 -5.65 17.36
N SER A 74 6.48 -5.02 17.36
CA SER A 74 6.92 -4.18 18.47
C SER A 74 6.19 -2.83 18.46
N ASN A 75 6.13 -2.15 19.61
CA ASN A 75 5.61 -0.78 19.70
C ASN A 75 6.32 0.19 18.73
N SER A 76 7.62 0.01 18.51
CA SER A 76 8.39 0.82 17.57
C SER A 76 8.00 0.57 16.10
N ASP A 77 7.69 -0.67 15.73
CA ASP A 77 7.26 -0.98 14.37
C ASP A 77 5.84 -0.49 14.10
N PHE A 78 4.95 -0.65 15.09
CA PHE A 78 3.57 -0.20 15.00
C PHE A 78 3.46 1.33 14.82
N SER A 79 4.31 2.08 15.50
CA SER A 79 4.36 3.55 15.40
C SER A 79 5.18 4.07 14.21
N GLY A 80 5.95 3.23 13.54
CA GLY A 80 6.72 3.61 12.34
C GLY A 80 5.83 3.90 11.13
N ARG A 81 6.28 4.73 10.19
CA ARG A 81 5.45 5.28 9.09
C ARG A 81 4.77 4.26 8.16
N VAL A 82 5.21 3.00 8.14
CA VAL A 82 4.57 1.94 7.34
C VAL A 82 3.25 1.51 8.00
N VAL A 83 3.28 1.22 9.30
CA VAL A 83 2.08 0.83 10.07
C VAL A 83 1.33 2.05 10.57
N ASN A 84 2.04 3.12 10.92
CA ASN A 84 1.56 4.47 11.21
C ASN A 84 0.48 4.54 12.30
N ASN A 85 0.57 3.66 13.30
CA ASN A 85 -0.45 3.47 14.35
C ASN A 85 -1.83 3.04 13.81
N ASP A 86 -1.90 2.54 12.59
CA ASP A 86 -3.13 2.05 11.99
C ASP A 86 -3.25 0.53 12.06
N ASN A 87 -4.49 0.06 12.01
CA ASN A 87 -4.82 -1.36 11.83
C ASN A 87 -5.10 -1.70 10.36
N PHE A 88 -4.33 -1.11 9.45
CA PHE A 88 -4.32 -1.48 8.04
C PHE A 88 -2.93 -1.28 7.42
N LEU A 89 -2.64 -2.05 6.38
CA LEU A 89 -1.46 -1.87 5.53
C LEU A 89 -1.84 -1.18 4.24
N TYR A 90 -1.02 -0.22 3.80
CA TYR A 90 -1.08 0.29 2.45
C TYR A 90 -0.14 -0.52 1.57
N TRP A 91 -0.68 -1.26 0.61
CA TRP A 91 0.10 -2.12 -0.28
C TRP A 91 0.66 -1.38 -1.48
N GLY A 92 0.18 -0.18 -1.78
CA GLY A 92 0.70 0.68 -2.85
C GLY A 92 -0.30 0.94 -3.98
N ASP A 93 0.22 1.64 -4.99
CA ASP A 93 -0.44 1.88 -6.28
C ASP A 93 0.07 0.85 -7.31
N VAL A 94 -0.82 0.25 -8.09
CA VAL A 94 -0.45 -0.62 -9.22
C VAL A 94 -1.34 -0.37 -10.43
N ILE A 95 -0.74 -0.26 -11.61
CA ILE A 95 -1.48 -0.20 -12.87
C ILE A 95 -1.73 -1.61 -13.38
N LYS A 96 -2.97 -1.94 -13.72
CA LYS A 96 -3.34 -3.16 -14.44
C LYS A 96 -4.10 -2.80 -15.70
N THR A 97 -3.76 -3.48 -16.79
CA THR A 97 -4.42 -3.33 -18.07
C THR A 97 -5.46 -4.44 -18.22
N SER A 98 -6.71 -4.08 -18.53
CA SER A 98 -7.75 -5.06 -18.84
C SER A 98 -7.47 -5.77 -20.17
N GLU A 99 -8.20 -6.87 -20.43
CA GLU A 99 -8.13 -7.57 -21.71
C GLU A 99 -8.49 -6.68 -22.91
N GLU A 100 -9.33 -5.65 -22.68
CA GLU A 100 -9.71 -4.63 -23.66
C GLU A 100 -8.64 -3.52 -23.85
N GLY A 101 -7.50 -3.61 -23.16
CA GLY A 101 -6.42 -2.62 -23.25
C GLY A 101 -6.64 -1.36 -22.40
N THR A 102 -7.59 -1.37 -21.46
CA THR A 102 -7.85 -0.21 -20.60
C THR A 102 -7.02 -0.28 -19.32
N ASP A 103 -6.27 0.78 -19.04
CA ASP A 103 -5.48 0.89 -17.81
C ASP A 103 -6.31 1.37 -16.62
N TYR A 104 -6.13 0.68 -15.50
CA TYR A 104 -6.71 1.01 -14.20
C TYR A 104 -5.60 1.15 -13.17
N MET A 105 -5.64 2.23 -12.39
CA MET A 105 -4.75 2.43 -11.25
C MET A 105 -5.45 1.93 -9.99
N PHE A 106 -4.93 0.87 -9.38
CA PHE A 106 -5.44 0.31 -8.15
C PHE A 106 -4.64 0.80 -6.95
N ARG A 107 -5.33 1.34 -5.94
CA ARG A 107 -4.80 1.59 -4.60
C ARG A 107 -5.25 0.49 -3.68
N VAL A 108 -4.32 -0.32 -3.20
CA VAL A 108 -4.67 -1.50 -2.40
C VAL A 108 -4.32 -1.26 -0.95
N ILE A 109 -5.29 -1.53 -0.08
CA ILE A 109 -5.06 -1.64 1.36
C ILE A 109 -5.50 -3.02 1.85
N GLU A 110 -4.94 -3.42 2.98
CA GLU A 110 -5.38 -4.60 3.72
C GLU A 110 -5.82 -4.17 5.12
N GLN A 111 -7.09 -4.44 5.46
CA GLN A 111 -7.59 -4.27 6.81
C GLN A 111 -7.17 -5.47 7.67
N THR A 112 -6.50 -5.22 8.79
CA THR A 112 -5.98 -6.29 9.65
C THR A 112 -6.02 -5.93 11.14
N GLU A 113 -5.47 -6.80 11.96
CA GLU A 113 -5.19 -6.53 13.38
C GLU A 113 -3.75 -6.88 13.66
N PHE A 114 -3.05 -5.94 14.29
CA PHE A 114 -1.69 -6.16 14.76
C PHE A 114 -1.69 -6.48 16.25
N ILE A 115 -0.84 -7.41 16.64
CA ILE A 115 -0.68 -7.89 18.00
C ILE A 115 0.68 -7.39 18.52
N ASP A 116 0.70 -6.85 19.73
CA ASP A 116 1.91 -6.40 20.41
C ASP A 116 2.74 -7.62 20.84
N ASP A 117 4.01 -7.67 20.44
CA ASP A 117 4.91 -8.78 20.73
C ASP A 117 5.32 -8.91 22.20
N SER A 118 5.12 -7.86 23.00
CA SER A 118 5.43 -7.84 24.43
C SER A 118 4.26 -8.28 25.31
N THR A 119 3.02 -8.03 24.87
CA THR A 119 1.81 -8.34 25.64
C THR A 119 0.97 -9.47 25.04
N PHE A 120 1.19 -9.79 23.76
CA PHE A 120 0.36 -10.69 22.95
C PHE A 120 -1.11 -10.24 22.82
N GLU A 121 -1.38 -8.97 23.10
CA GLU A 121 -2.70 -8.35 22.94
C GLU A 121 -2.74 -7.50 21.67
N PRO A 122 -3.93 -7.30 21.05
CA PRO A 122 -4.06 -6.37 19.94
C PRO A 122 -3.57 -4.96 20.31
N PHE A 123 -2.95 -4.26 19.35
CA PHE A 123 -2.65 -2.84 19.48
C PHE A 123 -3.96 -2.04 19.58
N ASN A 124 -4.44 -1.89 20.80
CA ASN A 124 -5.61 -1.12 21.14
C ASN A 124 -5.17 0.30 21.49
N GLY A 125 -5.15 1.18 20.49
CA GLY A 125 -5.21 2.61 20.76
C GLY A 125 -6.42 2.91 21.66
N VAL A 126 -6.30 3.92 22.53
CA VAL A 126 -7.41 4.32 23.42
C VAL A 126 -8.63 4.66 22.55
N LYS A 127 -9.71 3.86 22.67
CA LYS A 127 -10.99 3.95 21.93
C LYS A 127 -10.97 3.52 20.45
N MET A 128 -10.36 2.39 20.13
CA MET A 128 -10.53 1.82 18.78
C MET A 128 -11.83 1.02 18.66
N ASP A 129 -12.55 1.20 17.55
CA ASP A 129 -13.69 0.36 17.20
C ASP A 129 -13.25 -1.11 16.97
N PRO A 130 -14.13 -2.11 17.20
CA PRO A 130 -13.83 -3.51 16.88
C PRO A 130 -13.53 -3.73 15.38
N TYR A 131 -12.75 -4.76 15.05
CA TYR A 131 -12.35 -5.08 13.67
C TYR A 131 -13.52 -5.07 12.69
N ILE A 132 -14.63 -5.73 13.05
CA ILE A 132 -15.83 -5.87 12.20
C ILE A 132 -16.39 -4.50 11.76
N LYS A 133 -16.26 -3.47 12.61
CA LYS A 133 -16.71 -2.12 12.28
C LYS A 133 -15.63 -1.33 11.52
N ARG A 134 -14.35 -1.49 11.88
CA ARG A 134 -13.24 -0.81 11.19
C ARG A 134 -13.06 -1.29 9.76
N CYS A 135 -13.17 -2.60 9.51
CA CYS A 135 -12.81 -3.19 8.23
C CYS A 135 -13.79 -2.79 7.10
N VAL A 136 -15.00 -2.36 7.45
CA VAL A 136 -16.01 -1.86 6.50
C VAL A 136 -15.96 -0.33 6.29
N ALA A 137 -15.00 0.37 6.89
CA ALA A 137 -14.84 1.81 6.71
C ALA A 137 -14.50 2.15 5.25
N THR A 138 -15.26 3.07 4.65
CA THR A 138 -15.07 3.52 3.26
C THR A 138 -14.22 4.79 3.15
N LYS A 139 -14.03 5.49 4.27
CA LYS A 139 -13.18 6.67 4.36
C LYS A 139 -11.97 6.33 5.23
N ILE A 140 -10.79 6.32 4.63
CA ILE A 140 -9.54 5.93 5.27
C ILE A 140 -8.52 7.04 5.02
N GLU A 141 -8.00 7.59 6.10
CA GLU A 141 -7.04 8.69 6.08
C GLU A 141 -5.89 8.30 7.00
N SER A 142 -4.68 8.29 6.47
CA SER A 142 -3.47 8.09 7.25
C SER A 142 -2.36 8.94 6.62
N PRO A 143 -2.20 10.20 7.08
CA PRO A 143 -1.21 11.10 6.54
C PRO A 143 0.19 10.49 6.63
N GLU A 144 0.96 10.65 5.56
CA GLU A 144 2.37 10.23 5.48
C GLU A 144 2.65 8.72 5.59
N LYS A 145 1.60 7.88 5.52
CA LYS A 145 1.75 6.43 5.54
C LYS A 145 2.54 5.93 4.33
N LEU A 146 3.54 5.10 4.58
CA LEU A 146 4.37 4.49 3.54
C LEU A 146 3.81 3.13 3.10
N MET A 147 4.08 2.77 1.85
CA MET A 147 3.77 1.45 1.30
C MET A 147 4.50 0.34 2.08
N TYR A 148 3.78 -0.73 2.37
CA TYR A 148 4.33 -1.97 2.91
C TYR A 148 4.84 -2.88 1.79
N ILE A 149 6.06 -3.38 1.95
CA ILE A 149 6.72 -4.30 1.01
C ILE A 149 6.85 -5.69 1.65
N CYS A 150 7.41 -5.76 2.86
CA CYS A 150 7.65 -6.99 3.60
C CYS A 150 8.00 -6.71 5.07
N ARG A 151 8.03 -7.76 5.89
CA ARG A 151 8.38 -7.70 7.32
C ARG A 151 9.73 -7.02 7.58
N SER A 152 10.75 -7.39 6.81
CA SER A 152 12.13 -6.90 7.01
C SER A 152 12.31 -5.40 6.78
N GLN A 153 11.33 -4.73 6.16
CA GLN A 153 11.36 -3.27 6.02
C GLN A 153 11.10 -2.58 7.37
N LEU A 154 10.31 -3.20 8.25
CA LEU A 154 9.99 -2.62 9.55
C LEU A 154 11.27 -2.57 10.41
N GLY A 155 11.55 -1.41 11.02
CA GLY A 155 12.79 -1.15 11.76
C GLY A 155 13.93 -0.51 10.96
N ILE A 156 14.03 -0.73 9.64
CA ILE A 156 15.12 -0.14 8.82
C ILE A 156 14.80 1.31 8.42
N TYR A 157 13.55 1.63 8.09
CA TYR A 157 13.15 2.97 7.63
C TYR A 157 12.95 3.99 8.76
N ASN A 158 13.34 3.65 10.00
CA ASN A 158 13.52 4.63 11.07
C ASN A 158 14.79 5.47 10.89
N LEU A 159 15.67 5.10 9.95
CA LEU A 159 16.80 5.91 9.50
C LEU A 159 16.51 6.41 8.07
N LYS A 160 16.72 7.72 7.88
CA LYS A 160 16.49 8.48 6.63
C LYS A 160 17.07 7.78 5.39
N PHE A 161 16.46 8.07 4.23
CA PHE A 161 16.72 7.59 2.84
C PHE A 161 16.04 6.24 2.54
N VAL A 162 15.15 6.11 1.56
CA VAL A 162 15.34 6.39 0.13
C VAL A 162 13.98 6.73 -0.52
N ILE A 163 13.84 7.97 -1.02
CA ILE A 163 12.93 8.25 -2.13
C ILE A 163 13.66 7.73 -3.37
N LEU A 164 13.32 6.53 -3.84
CA LEU A 164 13.62 6.14 -5.20
C LEU A 164 12.57 6.85 -6.06
N ASN A 165 12.97 8.00 -6.62
CA ASN A 165 12.35 8.48 -7.83
C ASN A 165 12.64 7.42 -8.90
N ILE A 166 11.59 6.72 -9.32
CA ILE A 166 11.51 6.10 -10.64
C ILE A 166 10.48 6.90 -11.41
#